data_AF-A0A2V6ZBD3-F1
#
_entry.id   AF-A0A2V6ZBD3-F1
#
_cell.length_a   1.000
_cell.length_b   1.000
_cell.length_c   1.000
_cell.angle_alpha   90.00
_cell.angle_beta   90.00
_cell.angle_gamma   90.00
#
_symmetry.space_group_name_H-M   'P 1'
#
loop_
_entity.id
_entity.type
_entity.pdbx_description
1 polymer ?
#
loop_
_entity_poly.entity_id
_entity_poly.type
_entity_poly.pdbx_seq_one_letter_code
_entity_poly.pdbx_strand_id
1 'polypeptide(L)' 'MPNVQVPARKTAQIEIVLKDATLDTGPNRLLDADGASLVVHERADDYVTDPAGNAGARIACGVITTR' A
#
# COMPACT_ATOMS: atom_id res chain seq x y z
N MET A 1 -4.77 4.35 0.20
CA MET A 1 -4.53 3.92 1.60
C MET A 1 -4.07 5.14 2.39
N PRO A 2 -4.35 5.27 3.69
CA PRO A 2 -3.80 6.36 4.50
C PRO A 2 -2.31 6.18 4.77
N ASN A 3 -1.61 7.30 5.02
CA ASN A 3 -0.22 7.35 5.47
C ASN A 3 -0.01 6.59 6.79
N VAL A 4 1.06 5.81 6.85
CA VAL A 4 1.49 5.10 8.07
C VAL A 4 2.32 6.02 8.94
N GLN A 5 1.95 6.17 10.21
CA GLN A 5 2.74 6.92 11.20
C GLN A 5 3.64 5.96 11.98
N VAL A 6 4.95 6.11 11.82
CA VAL A 6 5.94 5.31 12.54
C VAL A 6 6.41 6.07 13.78
N PRO A 7 6.17 5.56 15.01
CA PRO A 7 6.62 6.23 16.22
C PRO A 7 8.15 6.15 16.35
N ALA A 8 8.72 6.94 17.27
CA ALA A 8 10.17 6.98 17.51
C ALA A 8 10.81 5.60 17.82
N ARG A 9 10.00 4.63 18.28
CA ARG A 9 10.40 3.23 18.48
C ARG A 9 10.69 2.46 17.16
N LYS A 10 10.50 3.08 15.99
CA LYS A 10 10.78 2.55 14.64
C LYS A 10 10.00 1.28 14.27
N THR A 11 8.89 1.01 14.95
CA THR A 11 8.00 -0.11 14.66
C THR A 11 6.58 0.39 14.73
N ALA A 12 5.78 0.10 13.71
CA ALA A 12 4.36 0.41 13.64
C ALA A 12 3.58 -0.85 13.26
N GLN A 13 2.39 -0.99 13.84
CA GLN A 13 1.39 -1.96 13.40
C GLN A 13 0.12 -1.16 13.10
N ILE A 14 -0.50 -1.46 11.98
CA ILE A 14 -1.71 -0.80 11.51
C ILE A 14 -2.65 -1.86 10.92
N GLU A 15 -3.94 -1.63 11.07
CA GLU A 15 -5.00 -2.43 10.47
C GLU A 15 -5.93 -1.52 9.70
N ILE A 16 -6.14 -1.81 8.42
CA ILE A 16 -6.91 -0.97 7.50
C ILE A 16 -7.80 -1.89 6.65
N VAL A 17 -9.07 -1.55 6.56
CA VAL A 17 -10.02 -2.20 5.64
C VAL A 17 -10.17 -1.35 4.38
N LEU A 18 -9.82 -1.92 3.22
CA LEU A 18 -10.04 -1.29 1.92
C LEU A 18 -11.41 -1.72 1.39
N LYS A 19 -12.37 -0.79 1.38
CA LYS A 19 -13.76 -1.10 0.97
C LYS A 19 -13.91 -1.26 -0.54
N ASP A 20 -13.02 -0.67 -1.32
CA ASP A 20 -13.09 -0.62 -2.79
C ASP A 20 -12.20 -1.65 -3.47
N ALA A 21 -11.61 -2.57 -2.72
CA ALA A 21 -10.73 -3.61 -3.23
C ALA A 21 -11.18 -5.00 -2.75
N THR A 22 -11.04 -5.99 -3.61
CA THR A 22 -11.20 -7.40 -3.24
C THR A 22 -9.86 -8.13 -3.42
N LEU A 23 -9.71 -9.30 -2.80
CA LEU A 23 -8.48 -10.09 -2.95
C LEU A 23 -8.46 -10.85 -4.27
N ASP A 24 -9.26 -11.90 -4.39
CA ASP A 24 -9.15 -12.88 -5.49
C ASP A 24 -10.31 -12.81 -6.49
N THR A 25 -11.54 -12.55 -6.02
CA THR A 25 -12.74 -12.55 -6.85
C THR A 25 -13.53 -11.24 -6.74
N GLY A 26 -14.29 -10.90 -7.77
CA GLY A 26 -15.10 -9.68 -7.84
C GLY A 26 -14.41 -8.49 -8.52
N PRO A 27 -15.11 -7.35 -8.60
CA PRO A 27 -14.55 -6.10 -9.17
C PRO A 27 -13.40 -5.58 -8.30
N ASN A 28 -12.41 -4.95 -8.92
CA ASN A 28 -11.20 -4.43 -8.24
C ASN A 28 -10.42 -5.50 -7.46
N ARG A 29 -10.39 -6.74 -7.95
CA ARG A 29 -9.54 -7.80 -7.40
C ARG A 29 -8.07 -7.41 -7.53
N LEU A 30 -7.33 -7.54 -6.44
CA LEU A 30 -5.90 -7.21 -6.39
C LEU A 30 -5.02 -8.37 -6.86
N LEU A 31 -5.46 -9.61 -6.66
CA LEU A 31 -4.69 -10.81 -7.02
C LEU A 31 -5.10 -11.28 -8.42
N ASP A 32 -4.50 -10.67 -9.43
CA ASP A 32 -4.60 -11.09 -10.82
C ASP A 32 -3.41 -11.96 -11.25
N ALA A 33 -3.08 -11.96 -12.55
CA ALA A 33 -2.12 -12.93 -13.09
C ALA A 33 -0.69 -12.72 -12.55
N ASP A 34 -0.33 -11.47 -12.22
CA ASP A 34 0.95 -11.08 -11.63
C ASP A 34 0.86 -10.79 -10.12
N GLY A 35 -0.35 -10.74 -9.56
CA GLY A 35 -0.59 -10.52 -8.14
C GLY A 35 -0.49 -9.05 -7.75
N ALA A 36 -0.21 -8.78 -6.48
CA ALA A 36 -0.13 -7.41 -5.97
C ALA A 36 1.13 -7.16 -5.15
N SER A 37 1.40 -5.88 -4.86
CA SER A 37 2.42 -5.51 -3.88
C SER A 37 1.94 -4.41 -2.94
N LEU A 38 2.34 -4.51 -1.67
CA LEU A 38 2.26 -3.42 -0.70
C LEU A 38 3.59 -2.67 -0.71
N VAL A 39 3.56 -1.40 -1.08
CA VAL A 39 4.75 -0.55 -1.19
C VAL A 39 4.72 0.54 -0.12
N VAL A 40 5.87 0.74 0.55
CA VAL A 40 6.09 1.87 1.46
C VAL A 40 7.02 2.87 0.79
N HIS A 41 6.63 4.14 0.79
CA HIS A 41 7.41 5.24 0.25
C HIS A 41 8.24 5.94 1.34
N GLU A 42 9.27 6.66 0.92
CA GLU A 42 10.20 7.39 1.78
C GLU A 42 9.53 8.51 2.60
N ARG A 43 8.55 9.18 1.99
CA ARG A 43 7.83 10.31 2.57
C ARG A 43 6.32 10.05 2.59
N ALA A 44 5.62 10.89 3.34
CA ALA A 44 4.16 10.89 3.36
C ALA A 44 3.58 11.28 1.99
N ASP A 45 2.48 10.63 1.61
CA ASP A 45 1.64 10.99 0.47
C ASP A 45 0.89 12.30 0.79
N ASP A 46 0.89 13.26 -0.14
CA ASP A 46 0.21 14.54 -0.02
C ASP A 46 -1.28 14.52 -0.44
N TYR A 47 -1.75 13.39 -0.99
CA TYR A 47 -3.08 13.11 -1.50
C TYR A 47 -3.57 14.02 -2.63
N VAL A 48 -2.67 14.71 -3.33
CA VAL A 48 -3.02 15.66 -4.39
C VAL A 48 -2.15 15.47 -5.63
N THR A 49 -0.84 15.29 -5.45
CA THR A 49 0.12 15.29 -6.54
C THR A 49 0.11 13.97 -7.28
N ASP A 50 -0.32 13.98 -8.55
CA ASP A 50 -0.17 12.82 -9.41
C ASP A 50 1.32 12.50 -9.67
N PRO A 51 1.69 11.22 -9.86
CA PRO A 51 0.85 10.01 -9.76
C PRO A 51 0.86 9.34 -8.37
N ALA A 52 1.71 9.80 -7.44
CA ALA A 52 2.03 9.08 -6.20
C ALA A 52 2.23 10.01 -4.99
N GLY A 53 1.46 11.11 -4.95
CA GLY A 53 1.37 12.00 -3.80
C GLY A 53 2.68 12.64 -3.36
N ASN A 54 3.62 12.86 -4.28
CA ASN A 54 4.97 13.32 -3.98
C ASN A 54 5.69 12.50 -2.87
N ALA A 55 5.38 11.20 -2.74
CA ALA A 55 5.85 10.36 -1.63
C ALA A 55 7.34 9.96 -1.74
N GLY A 56 8.01 10.25 -2.87
CA GLY A 56 9.42 9.96 -3.07
C GLY A 56 9.72 8.51 -3.46
N ALA A 57 10.89 7.99 -3.07
CA ALA A 57 11.34 6.67 -3.48
C ALA A 57 10.56 5.53 -2.78
N ARG A 58 10.53 4.34 -3.40
CA ARG A 58 9.98 3.12 -2.80
C ARG A 58 11.05 2.50 -1.89
N ILE A 59 10.80 2.42 -0.59
CA ILE A 59 11.79 1.98 0.42
C ILE A 59 11.51 0.59 0.99
N ALA A 60 10.30 0.06 0.81
CA ALA A 60 9.98 -1.34 1.11
C ALA A 60 8.89 -1.85 0.17
N CYS A 61 8.90 -3.16 -0.09
CA CYS A 61 7.93 -3.85 -0.94
C CYS A 61 7.66 -5.25 -0.38
N GLY A 62 6.39 -5.61 -0.28
CA GLY A 62 5.94 -6.98 0.00
C GLY A 62 5.02 -7.47 -1.12
N VAL A 63 5.41 -8.55 -1.79
CA VAL A 63 4.59 -9.19 -2.83
C VAL A 63 3.50 -10.04 -2.17
N ILE A 64 2.29 -9.93 -2.71
CA ILE A 64 1.11 -10.70 -2.30
C ILE A 64 0.68 -11.52 -3.51
N THR A 65 0.72 -12.83 -3.39
CA THR A 65 0.39 -13.78 -4.46
C THR A 65 -0.40 -14.96 -3.90
N THR A 66 -1.25 -15.56 -4.72
CA THR A 66 -1.89 -16.84 -4.42
C THR A 66 -0.88 -17.94 -4.74
N ARG A 67 -0.53 -18.72 -3.72
CA ARG A 67 0.51 -19.76 -3.83
C ARG A 67 0.08 -20.90 -4.75
#